data_AF-A0A951HIJ6-F1
#
_entry.id   AF-A0A951HIJ6-F1
#
_cell.length_a   1.000
_cell.length_b   1.000
_cell.length_c   1.000
_cell.angle_alpha   90.00
_cell.angle_beta   90.00
_cell.angle_gamma   90.00
#
_symmetry.space_group_name_H-M   'P 1'
#
loop_
_entity.id
_entity.type
_entity.pdbx_description
1 polymer ?
#
loop_
_entity_poly.entity_id
_entity_poly.type
_entity_poly.pdbx_seq_one_letter_code
_entity_poly.pdbx_strand_id
1 'polypeptide(L)'
;MRNWVNEWVQEGRLYVWRYADRGHGWRGWHFTADPAGCRSVRNLLDRMHAGEACHRTLRLEPMTDAILSVPNYGHKADGRFEKLRIEYVPGFEELGIVPQGEVLTMTIGDGRMRKLSAAFAQVEVGGGDFGISTSDEKRAESWMFWWIPGVDYRDGKRL
;
A
#
# COMPACT_ATOMS: atom_id res chain seq x y z
N MET A 1 -6.69 0.25 -29.25
CA MET A 1 -6.78 -0.54 -28.00
C MET A 1 -6.98 0.45 -26.86
N ARG A 2 -8.07 0.34 -26.09
CA ARG A 2 -8.37 1.26 -25.00
C ARG A 2 -7.36 1.00 -23.87
N ASN A 3 -6.74 2.04 -23.31
CA ASN A 3 -5.76 1.88 -22.23
C ASN A 3 -6.45 2.17 -20.89
N TRP A 4 -7.00 1.12 -20.28
CA TRP A 4 -7.90 1.23 -19.12
C TRP A 4 -7.15 1.73 -17.87
N VAL A 5 -5.85 1.47 -17.79
CA VAL A 5 -4.95 1.98 -16.74
C VAL A 5 -4.81 3.50 -16.85
N ASN A 6 -4.76 4.06 -18.07
CA ASN A 6 -4.66 5.50 -18.27
C ASN A 6 -5.96 6.27 -17.96
N GLU A 7 -7.10 5.61 -18.10
CA GLU A 7 -8.42 6.15 -17.74
C GLU A 7 -8.74 6.05 -16.24
N TRP A 8 -7.94 5.30 -15.49
CA TRP A 8 -8.11 5.21 -14.04
C TRP A 8 -7.77 6.54 -13.37
N VAL A 9 -8.62 6.97 -12.46
CA VAL A 9 -8.44 8.18 -11.65
C VAL A 9 -8.43 7.76 -10.19
N GLN A 10 -7.46 8.27 -9.44
CA GLN A 10 -7.38 8.00 -8.02
C GLN A 10 -8.53 8.64 -7.27
N GLU A 11 -9.25 7.82 -6.52
CA GLU A 11 -10.17 8.24 -5.47
C GLU A 11 -9.59 7.94 -4.08
N GLY A 12 -10.03 8.70 -3.08
CA GLY A 12 -9.67 8.52 -1.68
C GLY A 12 -8.20 8.79 -1.34
N ARG A 13 -7.88 8.55 -0.07
CA ARG A 13 -6.57 8.82 0.53
C ARG A 13 -5.74 7.55 0.66
N LEU A 14 -4.44 7.69 0.46
CA LEU A 14 -3.46 6.61 0.59
C LEU A 14 -2.23 7.15 1.34
N TYR A 15 -1.76 6.38 2.32
CA TYR A 15 -0.58 6.67 3.12
C TYR A 15 0.39 5.51 3.00
N VAL A 16 1.66 5.82 2.75
CA VAL A 16 2.74 4.84 2.72
C VAL A 16 3.93 5.41 3.46
N TRP A 17 4.46 4.66 4.42
CA TRP A 17 5.62 5.10 5.20
C TRP A 17 6.50 3.94 5.61
N ARG A 18 7.67 4.28 6.12
CA ARG A 18 8.58 3.40 6.84
C ARG A 18 9.02 4.13 8.11
N TYR A 19 9.41 3.43 9.16
CA TYR A 19 9.96 4.07 10.35
C TYR A 19 11.45 4.36 10.22
N ALA A 20 11.93 5.44 10.83
CA ALA A 20 13.36 5.81 10.81
C ALA A 20 14.20 4.90 11.72
N ASP A 21 13.69 4.59 12.91
CA ASP A 21 14.24 3.59 13.81
C ASP A 21 13.41 2.30 13.67
N ARG A 22 14.06 1.18 13.33
CA ARG A 22 13.37 -0.02 12.83
C ARG A 22 13.65 -1.23 13.72
N GLY A 23 12.92 -1.32 14.82
CA GLY A 23 12.80 -2.55 15.62
C GLY A 23 12.30 -3.73 14.77
N HIS A 24 12.54 -4.97 15.20
CA HIS A 24 12.32 -6.17 14.37
C HIS A 24 10.89 -6.34 13.82
N GLY A 25 9.87 -5.83 14.52
CA GLY A 25 8.46 -5.86 14.08
C GLY A 25 7.97 -4.65 13.29
N TRP A 26 8.81 -3.62 13.14
CA TRP A 26 8.52 -2.34 12.48
C TRP A 26 9.37 -2.14 11.21
N ARG A 27 9.95 -3.24 10.73
CA ARG A 27 10.70 -3.31 9.47
C ARG A 27 9.74 -3.43 8.30
N GLY A 28 10.19 -2.97 7.13
CA GLY A 28 9.36 -2.93 5.93
C GLY A 28 8.58 -1.64 5.76
N TRP A 29 7.64 -1.70 4.82
CA TRP A 29 6.74 -0.61 4.46
C TRP A 29 5.39 -0.77 5.14
N HIS A 30 4.79 0.36 5.48
CA HIS A 30 3.51 0.43 6.17
C HIS A 30 2.51 1.16 5.29
N PHE A 31 1.27 0.68 5.30
CA PHE A 31 0.21 1.16 4.42
C PHE A 31 -1.06 1.40 5.22
N THR A 32 -1.78 2.45 4.85
CA THR A 32 -3.21 2.58 5.14
C THR A 32 -3.88 3.41 4.07
N ALA A 33 -5.18 3.25 3.92
CA ALA A 33 -6.01 4.04 3.02
C ALA A 33 -7.42 4.14 3.59
N ASP A 34 -8.15 5.18 3.21
CA ASP A 34 -9.59 5.21 3.49
C ASP A 34 -10.33 4.19 2.60
N PRO A 35 -11.62 3.91 2.85
CA PRO A 35 -12.34 2.93 2.04
C PRO A 35 -12.39 3.26 0.54
N ALA A 36 -12.43 4.54 0.16
CA ALA A 36 -12.39 4.94 -1.24
C ALA A 36 -11.00 4.69 -1.85
N GLY A 37 -9.93 4.98 -1.12
CA GLY A 37 -8.54 4.72 -1.47
C GLY A 37 -8.26 3.24 -1.65
N CYS A 38 -8.79 2.39 -0.75
CA CYS A 38 -8.68 0.95 -0.88
C CYS A 38 -9.33 0.43 -2.17
N ARG A 39 -10.59 0.83 -2.45
CA ARG A 39 -11.28 0.46 -3.71
C ARG A 39 -10.55 0.96 -4.94
N SER A 40 -10.08 2.20 -4.88
CA SER A 40 -9.34 2.88 -5.93
C SER A 40 -8.06 2.10 -6.30
N VAL A 41 -7.25 1.72 -5.31
CA VAL A 41 -6.05 0.90 -5.51
C VAL A 41 -6.41 -0.48 -6.06
N ARG A 42 -7.40 -1.18 -5.49
CA ARG A 42 -7.81 -2.50 -6.00
C ARG A 42 -8.27 -2.42 -7.46
N ASN A 43 -9.08 -1.42 -7.80
CA ASN A 43 -9.51 -1.20 -9.18
C ASN A 43 -8.33 -0.94 -10.13
N LEU A 44 -7.28 -0.25 -9.68
CA LEU A 44 -6.07 -0.07 -10.46
C LEU A 44 -5.35 -1.40 -10.68
N LEU A 45 -5.14 -2.19 -9.62
CA LEU A 45 -4.48 -3.49 -9.69
C LEU A 45 -5.23 -4.45 -10.63
N ASP A 46 -6.56 -4.47 -10.55
CA ASP A 46 -7.41 -5.28 -11.45
C ASP A 46 -7.26 -4.86 -12.92
N ARG A 47 -7.10 -3.56 -13.21
CA ARG A 47 -6.86 -3.05 -14.58
C ARG A 47 -5.46 -3.32 -15.10
N MET A 48 -4.47 -3.46 -14.21
CA MET A 48 -3.09 -3.78 -14.56
C MET A 48 -2.89 -5.29 -14.79
N HIS A 49 -3.66 -6.12 -14.07
CA HIS A 49 -3.47 -7.56 -14.07
C HIS A 49 -3.67 -8.21 -15.45
N ALA A 50 -2.83 -9.23 -15.76
CA ALA A 50 -2.85 -10.00 -17.00
C ALA A 50 -2.66 -9.18 -18.30
N GLY A 51 -2.27 -7.91 -18.17
CA GLY A 51 -1.90 -7.05 -19.29
C GLY A 51 -0.41 -7.07 -19.63
N GLU A 52 0.00 -6.16 -20.50
CA GLU A 52 1.41 -5.83 -20.72
C GLU A 52 1.98 -5.04 -19.54
N ALA A 53 3.32 -4.98 -19.46
CA ALA A 53 4.00 -4.15 -18.47
C ALA A 53 3.49 -2.70 -18.56
N CYS A 54 3.08 -2.15 -17.43
CA CYS A 54 2.47 -0.82 -17.37
C CYS A 54 2.71 -0.17 -16.02
N HIS A 55 2.38 1.12 -15.91
CA HIS A 55 2.53 1.83 -14.65
C HIS A 55 1.43 2.87 -14.45
N ARG A 56 1.24 3.26 -13.19
CA ARG A 56 0.42 4.42 -12.82
C ARG A 56 0.96 5.06 -11.56
N THR A 57 0.86 6.38 -11.48
CA THR A 57 1.30 7.14 -10.32
C THR A 57 0.10 7.60 -9.51
N LEU A 58 0.13 7.28 -8.22
CA LEU A 58 -0.82 7.71 -7.21
C LEU A 58 -0.18 8.84 -6.39
N ARG A 59 -1.03 9.72 -5.87
CA ARG A 59 -0.68 10.69 -4.84
C ARG A 59 -0.75 10.01 -3.47
N LEU A 60 0.23 10.32 -2.64
CA LEU A 60 0.25 9.96 -1.23
C LEU A 60 -0.13 11.17 -0.40
N GLU A 61 -0.90 10.94 0.65
CA GLU A 61 -1.15 11.94 1.67
C GLU A 61 0.07 12.10 2.57
N PRO A 62 0.34 13.31 3.08
CA PRO A 62 1.40 13.52 4.05
C PRO A 62 1.09 12.74 5.34
N MET A 63 2.13 12.16 5.94
CA MET A 63 1.98 11.48 7.22
C MET A 63 1.55 12.46 8.31
N THR A 64 0.54 12.05 9.09
CA THR A 64 0.03 12.82 10.22
C THR A 64 0.27 12.04 11.52
N ASP A 65 0.30 12.76 12.65
CA ASP A 65 0.45 12.15 13.96
C ASP A 65 -0.69 11.17 14.27
N ALA A 66 -1.90 11.43 13.76
CA ALA A 66 -3.05 10.54 13.90
C ALA A 66 -2.82 9.19 13.19
N ILE A 67 -2.21 9.19 12.00
CA ILE A 67 -1.88 7.94 11.30
C ILE A 67 -0.73 7.22 12.00
N LEU A 68 0.30 7.96 12.43
CA LEU A 68 1.46 7.39 13.11
C LEU A 68 1.15 6.85 14.52
N SER A 69 0.06 7.31 15.15
CA SER A 69 -0.36 6.81 16.46
C SER A 69 -1.12 5.49 16.38
N VAL A 70 -1.72 5.12 15.24
CA VAL A 70 -2.45 3.85 15.08
C VAL A 70 -1.61 2.64 15.47
N PRO A 71 -0.36 2.52 14.99
CA PRO A 71 0.46 1.37 15.36
C PRO A 71 1.06 1.50 16.77
N ASN A 72 0.88 2.65 17.44
CA ASN A 72 1.40 2.95 18.77
C ASN A 72 2.91 2.70 18.94
N TYR A 73 3.69 2.86 17.85
CA TYR A 73 5.14 2.65 17.91
C TYR A 73 5.88 3.86 18.52
N GLY A 74 5.33 5.07 18.38
CA GLY A 74 5.92 6.29 18.97
C GLY A 74 7.13 6.86 18.22
N HIS A 75 7.49 6.28 17.07
CA HIS A 75 8.58 6.78 16.23
C HIS A 75 8.07 7.51 14.98
N LYS A 76 8.91 8.42 14.47
CA LYS A 76 8.62 9.19 13.26
C LYS A 76 8.77 8.32 12.01
N ALA A 77 8.01 8.68 10.97
CA ALA A 77 8.24 8.19 9.63
C ALA A 77 9.63 8.63 9.12
N ASP A 78 10.21 7.78 8.28
CA ASP A 78 11.44 8.01 7.53
C ASP A 78 11.08 8.61 6.17
N GLY A 79 11.62 9.78 5.90
CA GLY A 79 11.35 10.52 4.66
C GLY A 79 9.94 11.11 4.57
N ARG A 80 9.72 11.81 3.46
CA ARG A 80 8.42 12.36 3.05
C ARG A 80 8.20 11.96 1.60
N PHE A 81 7.16 11.17 1.36
CA PHE A 81 6.81 10.68 0.03
C PHE A 81 5.49 11.28 -0.39
N GLU A 82 5.45 11.86 -1.59
CA GLU A 82 4.25 12.50 -2.14
C GLU A 82 3.58 11.63 -3.20
N LYS A 83 4.30 10.66 -3.77
CA LYS A 83 3.83 9.85 -4.88
C LYS A 83 4.23 8.39 -4.73
N LEU A 84 3.33 7.52 -5.15
CA LEU A 84 3.58 6.09 -5.33
C LEU A 84 3.39 5.75 -6.81
N ARG A 85 4.47 5.41 -7.49
CA ARG A 85 4.45 4.85 -8.84
C ARG A 85 4.34 3.34 -8.72
N ILE A 86 3.21 2.77 -9.13
CA ILE A 86 3.03 1.33 -9.23
C ILE A 86 3.44 0.89 -10.63
N GLU A 87 4.40 0.00 -10.71
CA GLU A 87 4.87 -0.65 -11.92
C GLU A 87 4.47 -2.11 -11.88
N TYR A 88 3.62 -2.50 -12.83
CA TYR A 88 3.29 -3.88 -13.06
C TYR A 88 4.27 -4.46 -14.08
N VAL A 89 4.96 -5.52 -13.67
CA VAL A 89 5.95 -6.24 -14.48
C VAL A 89 5.56 -7.72 -14.49
N PRO A 90 5.01 -8.24 -15.61
CA PRO A 90 4.66 -9.66 -15.72
C PRO A 90 5.86 -10.55 -15.38
N GLY A 91 5.62 -11.59 -14.58
CA GLY A 91 6.67 -12.52 -14.13
C GLY A 91 7.60 -12.00 -13.02
N PHE A 92 7.44 -10.77 -12.51
CA PHE A 92 8.14 -10.36 -11.30
C PHE A 92 7.58 -11.11 -10.07
N GLU A 93 8.45 -11.78 -9.31
CA GLU A 93 8.02 -12.75 -8.29
C GLU A 93 7.74 -12.12 -6.91
N GLU A 94 8.22 -10.89 -6.69
CA GLU A 94 8.23 -10.22 -5.40
C GLU A 94 7.33 -8.98 -5.35
N LEU A 95 7.31 -8.35 -4.17
CA LEU A 95 6.83 -6.99 -3.92
C LEU A 95 8.01 -6.12 -3.52
N GLY A 96 8.41 -5.22 -4.40
CA GLY A 96 9.52 -4.29 -4.15
C GLY A 96 9.00 -2.87 -3.98
N ILE A 97 9.54 -2.10 -3.03
CA ILE A 97 9.43 -0.64 -3.03
C ILE A 97 10.81 -0.03 -2.87
N VAL A 98 11.15 0.86 -3.79
CA VAL A 98 12.40 1.63 -3.77
C VAL A 98 12.08 3.13 -3.71
N PRO A 99 12.64 3.88 -2.74
CA PRO A 99 12.50 5.32 -2.70
C PRO A 99 13.42 6.01 -3.72
N GLN A 100 12.90 7.01 -4.41
CA GLN A 100 13.60 7.87 -5.37
C GLN A 100 13.21 9.33 -5.10
N GLY A 101 13.93 9.98 -4.18
CA GLY A 101 13.52 11.29 -3.66
C GLY A 101 12.16 11.19 -2.96
N GLU A 102 11.19 12.02 -3.38
CA GLU A 102 9.83 12.04 -2.83
C GLU A 102 8.87 11.04 -3.50
N VAL A 103 9.37 10.19 -4.41
CA VAL A 103 8.59 9.17 -5.11
C VAL A 103 8.97 7.79 -4.62
N LEU A 104 7.97 6.98 -4.30
CA LEU A 104 8.13 5.53 -4.10
C LEU A 104 7.81 4.81 -5.40
N THR A 105 8.69 3.92 -5.85
CA THR A 105 8.40 3.01 -6.96
C THR A 105 8.11 1.63 -6.40
N MET A 106 6.86 1.19 -6.52
CA MET A 106 6.42 -0.16 -6.17
C MET A 106 6.40 -1.04 -7.42
N THR A 107 7.13 -2.14 -7.38
CA THR A 107 7.13 -3.15 -8.44
C THR A 107 6.34 -4.37 -7.99
N ILE A 108 5.44 -4.84 -8.85
CA ILE A 108 4.58 -6.00 -8.60
C ILE A 108 4.40 -6.84 -9.85
N GLY A 109 4.43 -8.17 -9.70
CA GLY A 109 4.03 -9.10 -10.74
C GLY A 109 2.84 -9.98 -10.34
N ASP A 110 2.49 -10.91 -11.20
CA ASP A 110 1.25 -11.72 -11.12
C ASP A 110 1.08 -12.46 -9.80
N GLY A 111 2.16 -13.08 -9.31
CA GLY A 111 2.12 -13.95 -8.13
C GLY A 111 1.73 -13.25 -6.83
N ARG A 112 1.90 -11.91 -6.77
CA ARG A 112 1.66 -11.10 -5.56
C ARG A 112 0.49 -10.14 -5.69
N MET A 113 0.01 -9.89 -6.92
CA MET A 113 -1.13 -8.99 -7.21
C MET A 113 -2.36 -9.29 -6.34
N ARG A 114 -2.76 -10.56 -6.27
CA ARG A 114 -3.92 -10.99 -5.49
C ARG A 114 -3.74 -10.75 -3.99
N LYS A 115 -2.53 -11.00 -3.45
CA LYS A 115 -2.24 -10.78 -2.02
C LYS A 115 -2.32 -9.29 -1.67
N LEU A 116 -1.76 -8.42 -2.52
CA LEU A 116 -1.83 -6.98 -2.31
C LEU A 116 -3.27 -6.45 -2.41
N SER A 117 -4.02 -6.89 -3.43
CA SER A 117 -5.44 -6.51 -3.58
C SER A 117 -6.29 -6.97 -2.38
N ALA A 118 -6.05 -8.19 -1.87
CA ALA A 118 -6.73 -8.70 -0.68
C ALA A 118 -6.39 -7.90 0.59
N ALA A 119 -5.13 -7.47 0.76
CA ALA A 119 -4.74 -6.62 1.89
C ALA A 119 -5.52 -5.29 1.90
N PHE A 120 -5.64 -4.61 0.75
CA PHE A 120 -6.47 -3.41 0.66
C PHE A 120 -7.96 -3.70 0.86
N ALA A 121 -8.47 -4.85 0.43
CA ALA A 121 -9.87 -5.23 0.68
C ALA A 121 -10.14 -5.40 2.18
N GLN A 122 -9.18 -5.94 2.93
CA GLN A 122 -9.28 -6.08 4.37
C GLN A 122 -9.23 -4.72 5.09
N VAL A 123 -8.36 -3.80 4.66
CA VAL A 123 -8.31 -2.43 5.22
C VAL A 123 -9.60 -1.67 4.90
N GLU A 124 -10.18 -1.84 3.70
CA GLU A 124 -11.41 -1.18 3.28
C GLU A 124 -12.57 -1.38 4.27
N VAL A 125 -12.68 -2.58 4.85
CA VAL A 125 -13.74 -2.96 5.78
C VAL A 125 -13.35 -2.76 7.26
N GLY A 126 -12.26 -2.03 7.52
CA GLY A 126 -11.79 -1.71 8.87
C GLY A 126 -10.90 -2.76 9.50
N GLY A 127 -10.34 -3.67 8.71
CA GLY A 127 -9.23 -4.51 9.13
C GLY A 127 -7.91 -3.72 9.18
N GLY A 128 -6.88 -4.34 9.76
CA GLY A 128 -5.55 -3.77 9.93
C GLY A 128 -4.81 -4.54 11.01
N ASP A 129 -3.60 -4.08 11.34
CA ASP A 129 -2.66 -4.80 12.23
C ASP A 129 -2.35 -6.20 11.70
N PHE A 130 -1.96 -6.27 10.42
CA PHE A 130 -1.47 -7.49 9.79
C PHE A 130 -0.39 -7.18 8.76
N GLY A 131 0.43 -8.19 8.47
CA GLY A 131 1.49 -8.10 7.47
C GLY A 131 1.24 -9.03 6.29
N ILE A 132 1.74 -8.64 5.11
CA ILE A 132 1.87 -9.55 3.96
C ILE A 132 3.35 -9.80 3.66
N SER A 133 3.67 -11.04 3.29
CA SER A 133 4.99 -11.43 2.81
C SER A 133 5.27 -10.81 1.42
N THR A 134 6.43 -10.19 1.27
CA THR A 134 6.86 -9.54 0.02
C THR A 134 7.50 -10.50 -0.99
N SER A 135 8.13 -11.58 -0.53
CA SER A 135 8.61 -12.68 -1.37
C SER A 135 8.36 -14.04 -0.69
N ASP A 136 8.83 -15.14 -1.29
CA ASP A 136 8.82 -16.48 -0.65
C ASP A 136 10.07 -16.71 0.21
N GLU A 137 11.00 -15.74 0.26
CA GLU A 137 12.15 -15.82 1.12
C GLU A 137 11.77 -15.66 2.59
N LYS A 138 12.25 -16.57 3.44
CA LYS A 138 11.95 -16.60 4.89
C LYS A 138 12.35 -15.33 5.64
N ARG A 139 13.24 -14.51 5.09
CA ARG A 139 13.79 -13.30 5.74
C ARG A 139 13.30 -12.00 5.10
N ALA A 140 12.45 -12.07 4.07
CA ALA A 140 11.92 -10.89 3.42
C ALA A 140 11.11 -10.04 4.41
N GLU A 141 11.30 -8.72 4.35
CA GLU A 141 10.52 -7.81 5.19
C GLU A 141 9.04 -7.93 4.83
N SER A 142 8.17 -8.00 5.85
CA SER A 142 6.73 -7.94 5.61
C SER A 142 6.28 -6.49 5.42
N TRP A 143 5.22 -6.30 4.66
CA TRP A 143 4.55 -5.01 4.58
C TRP A 143 3.33 -5.00 5.49
N MET A 144 3.22 -3.99 6.33
CA MET A 144 2.20 -3.88 7.36
C MET A 144 1.04 -3.01 6.91
N PHE A 145 -0.18 -3.44 7.21
CA PHE A 145 -1.42 -2.76 6.84
C PHE A 145 -2.18 -2.37 8.10
N TRP A 146 -2.69 -1.14 8.12
CA TRP A 146 -3.34 -0.54 9.28
C TRP A 146 -4.71 0.02 8.89
N TRP A 147 -5.66 0.01 9.83
CA TRP A 147 -6.90 0.76 9.66
C TRP A 147 -6.60 2.27 9.69
N ILE A 148 -7.40 3.07 8.98
CA ILE A 148 -7.39 4.53 9.13
C ILE A 148 -8.20 4.93 10.38
N PRO A 149 -7.70 5.85 11.23
CA PRO A 149 -8.45 6.34 12.38
C PRO A 149 -9.56 7.31 11.93
N GLY A 150 -10.65 7.39 12.69
CA GLY A 150 -11.73 8.36 12.45
C GLY A 150 -12.65 8.04 11.27
N VAL A 151 -12.60 6.82 10.72
CA VAL A 151 -13.57 6.32 9.74
C VAL A 151 -14.57 5.40 10.42
N ASP A 152 -15.85 5.62 10.16
CA ASP A 152 -16.92 4.72 10.55
C ASP A 152 -17.01 3.55 9.55
N TYR A 153 -16.28 2.49 9.85
CA TYR A 153 -16.37 1.25 9.11
C TYR A 153 -17.67 0.56 9.50
N ARG A 154 -18.66 0.57 8.61
CA ARG A 154 -19.98 -0.04 8.83
C ARG A 154 -19.92 -1.50 9.32
N ASP A 155 -18.81 -2.20 9.07
CA ASP A 155 -18.58 -3.62 9.41
C ASP A 155 -17.23 -3.91 10.13
N GLY A 156 -16.47 -2.88 10.53
CA GLY A 156 -15.14 -3.04 11.14
C GLY A 156 -15.15 -2.94 12.67
N LYS A 157 -14.17 -3.54 13.35
CA LYS A 157 -14.03 -3.47 14.82
C LYS A 157 -14.17 -2.02 15.29
N ARG A 158 -15.28 -1.72 15.98
CA ARG A 158 -15.40 -0.53 16.83
C ARG A 158 -14.36 -0.69 17.93
N LEU A 159 -13.29 0.11 17.86
CA LEU A 159 -12.43 0.38 19.02
C LEU A 159 -13.07 1.50 19.82
#